data_AF-A0A952IET9-F1
#
_entry.id   AF-A0A952IET9-F1
#
_cell.length_a   1.000
_cell.length_b   1.000
_cell.length_c   1.000
_cell.angle_alpha   90.00
_cell.angle_beta   90.00
_cell.angle_gamma   90.00
#
_symmetry.space_group_name_H-M   'P 1'
#
loop_
_entity.id
_entity.type
_entity.pdbx_description
1 polymer ?
#
loop_
_entity_poly.entity_id
_entity_poly.type
_entity_poly.pdbx_seq_one_letter_code
_entity_poly.pdbx_strand_id
1 'polypeptide(L)'
;MSQENHSLANFYETIGTGKINEWKYNEAEIFLKKALTLTDTTQNFAKPKTLILLKLASSIELQGRLEEALRYYENILEHMLNDRALDLIDKAEIYLTIGQYHYYAGNSEKAKKFYQQALNLQKKDKLEIVFMKAIHLLKEHKDIEATPDYISSIIRSDNTGAKKEGEIARWHDKTNKLFIYIPDECPATQSICDELSETYKAAFQAWGAVLNNRFNYKYVDTDKQYDTRIYWREKSPKAIVYPFKHSPMWLVDTSGYGGKIGQNKTAFAGKDGHSYIMNDIEMFFHDSENRPYPLNVLKSAILHEVGHAMGIKGHSPNPTDIMYEGLPFGFKRMRISSRDAETLRKIYEHKPTYANDPQTHVSYYYHQYKKKYRDIETMAY
;
A
#
# COMPACT_ATOMS: atom_id res chain seq x y z
N MET A 1 38.76 -5.85 -25.21
CA MET A 1 37.37 -5.43 -25.41
C MET A 1 36.36 -6.32 -24.66
N SER A 2 36.32 -7.65 -24.83
CA SER A 2 35.31 -8.49 -24.14
C SER A 2 35.42 -8.51 -22.60
N GLN A 3 36.65 -8.65 -22.06
CA GLN A 3 36.87 -8.73 -20.61
C GLN A 3 36.69 -7.39 -19.88
N GLU A 4 36.97 -6.28 -20.57
CA GLU A 4 36.75 -4.92 -20.07
C GLU A 4 35.26 -4.59 -20.02
N ASN A 5 34.51 -4.98 -21.07
CA ASN A 5 33.05 -4.87 -21.09
C ASN A 5 32.39 -5.71 -19.97
N HIS A 6 32.92 -6.91 -19.67
CA HIS A 6 32.44 -7.71 -18.54
C HIS A 6 32.62 -7.02 -17.19
N SER A 7 33.82 -6.51 -16.90
CA SER A 7 34.10 -5.82 -15.64
C SER A 7 33.25 -4.55 -15.50
N LEU A 8 33.04 -3.82 -16.60
CA LEU A 8 32.23 -2.61 -16.62
C LEU A 8 30.73 -2.90 -16.40
N ALA A 9 30.21 -3.98 -17.00
CA ALA A 9 28.83 -4.42 -16.77
C ALA A 9 28.59 -4.84 -15.31
N ASN A 10 29.52 -5.58 -14.70
CA ASN A 10 29.45 -5.93 -13.27
C ASN A 10 29.51 -4.70 -12.37
N PHE A 11 30.37 -3.73 -12.71
CA PHE A 11 30.48 -2.48 -11.97
C PHE A 11 29.15 -1.70 -12.00
N TYR A 12 28.54 -1.53 -13.16
CA TYR A 12 27.24 -0.86 -13.28
C TYR A 12 26.11 -1.63 -12.59
N GLU A 13 26.08 -2.95 -12.69
CA GLU A 13 25.09 -3.77 -11.96
C GLU A 13 25.25 -3.62 -10.44
N THR A 14 26.49 -3.54 -9.95
CA THR A 14 26.78 -3.35 -8.53
C THR A 14 26.32 -1.98 -8.05
N ILE A 15 26.60 -0.92 -8.83
CA ILE A 15 26.10 0.43 -8.53
C ILE A 15 24.58 0.44 -8.55
N GLY A 16 23.96 -0.12 -9.59
CA GLY A 16 22.51 -0.17 -9.72
C GLY A 16 21.85 -0.87 -8.52
N THR A 17 22.44 -1.99 -8.07
CA THR A 17 22.02 -2.68 -6.85
C THR A 17 22.21 -1.81 -5.61
N GLY A 18 23.34 -1.13 -5.47
CA GLY A 18 23.57 -0.17 -4.38
C GLY A 18 22.52 0.94 -4.36
N LYS A 19 22.13 1.46 -5.52
CA LYS A 19 21.07 2.47 -5.65
C LYS A 19 19.68 1.93 -5.31
N ILE A 20 19.37 0.67 -5.62
CA ILE A 20 18.16 -0.01 -5.11
C ILE A 20 18.19 -0.05 -3.58
N ASN A 21 19.33 -0.44 -2.99
CA ASN A 21 19.48 -0.51 -1.53
C ASN A 21 19.40 0.87 -0.86
N GLU A 22 19.75 1.94 -1.59
CA GLU A 22 19.57 3.34 -1.19
C GLU A 22 18.18 3.90 -1.53
N TRP A 23 17.26 3.09 -2.08
CA TRP A 23 15.90 3.52 -2.47
C TRP A 23 15.88 4.57 -3.61
N LYS A 24 16.97 4.68 -4.37
CA LYS A 24 17.16 5.63 -5.48
C LYS A 24 16.87 4.95 -6.82
N TYR A 25 15.61 4.58 -7.04
CA TYR A 25 15.20 3.77 -8.19
C TYR A 25 15.46 4.41 -9.56
N ASN A 26 15.35 5.73 -9.66
CA ASN A 26 15.65 6.45 -10.90
C ASN A 26 17.14 6.34 -11.26
N GLU A 27 18.03 6.45 -10.26
CA GLU A 27 19.46 6.26 -10.47
C GLU A 27 19.78 4.78 -10.75
N ALA A 28 19.14 3.87 -10.02
CA ALA A 28 19.31 2.43 -10.23
C ALA A 28 19.00 2.02 -11.67
N GLU A 29 17.89 2.49 -12.23
CA GLU A 29 17.50 2.23 -13.61
C GLU A 29 18.58 2.64 -14.61
N ILE A 30 19.20 3.82 -14.43
CA ILE A 30 20.25 4.33 -15.32
C ILE A 30 21.43 3.36 -15.34
N PHE A 31 21.90 2.92 -14.16
CA PHE A 31 23.03 2.01 -14.05
C PHE A 31 22.68 0.59 -14.53
N LEU A 32 21.48 0.09 -14.23
CA LEU A 32 21.04 -1.23 -14.67
C LEU A 32 20.85 -1.30 -16.19
N LYS A 33 20.34 -0.25 -16.84
CA LYS A 33 20.29 -0.15 -18.31
C LYS A 33 21.68 -0.16 -18.94
N LYS A 34 22.64 0.57 -18.35
CA LYS A 34 24.04 0.53 -18.80
C LYS A 34 24.65 -0.87 -18.66
N ALA A 35 24.39 -1.55 -17.54
CA ALA A 35 24.83 -2.93 -17.36
C ALA A 35 24.24 -3.85 -18.43
N LEU A 36 22.92 -3.75 -18.68
CA LEU A 36 22.20 -4.57 -19.65
C LEU A 36 22.75 -4.42 -21.08
N THR A 37 22.99 -3.20 -21.55
CA THR A 37 23.54 -2.95 -22.90
C THR A 37 24.89 -3.63 -23.12
N LEU A 38 25.71 -3.71 -22.07
CA LEU A 38 27.01 -4.35 -22.15
C LEU A 38 26.90 -5.90 -22.15
N THR A 39 25.87 -6.47 -21.50
CA THR A 39 25.65 -7.92 -21.48
C THR A 39 25.28 -8.53 -22.83
N ASP A 40 24.63 -7.77 -23.72
CA ASP A 40 24.24 -8.24 -25.06
C ASP A 40 25.43 -8.42 -26.00
N THR A 41 26.60 -7.88 -25.65
CA THR A 41 27.80 -7.87 -26.51
C THR A 41 28.84 -8.90 -26.12
N THR A 42 28.57 -9.76 -25.13
CA THR A 42 29.62 -10.56 -24.48
C THR A 42 29.22 -12.00 -24.15
N GLN A 43 30.02 -12.99 -24.59
CA GLN A 43 29.92 -14.38 -24.11
C GLN A 43 30.60 -14.53 -22.73
N ASN A 44 29.98 -15.30 -21.81
CA ASN A 44 30.46 -15.62 -20.45
C ASN A 44 30.40 -14.47 -19.42
N PHE A 45 29.31 -13.71 -19.41
CA PHE A 45 29.04 -12.74 -18.35
C PHE A 45 28.75 -13.44 -16.99
N ALA A 46 29.36 -12.96 -15.91
CA ALA A 46 29.39 -13.65 -14.61
C ALA A 46 28.05 -13.70 -13.87
N LYS A 47 27.13 -12.77 -14.16
CA LYS A 47 25.76 -12.77 -13.64
C LYS A 47 24.78 -13.07 -14.78
N PRO A 48 23.78 -13.92 -14.59
CA PRO A 48 22.73 -14.11 -15.59
C PRO A 48 22.10 -12.77 -15.99
N LYS A 49 22.02 -12.49 -17.30
CA LYS A 49 21.32 -11.30 -17.86
C LYS A 49 19.91 -11.17 -17.26
N THR A 50 19.28 -12.32 -17.06
CA THR A 50 17.98 -12.50 -16.42
C THR A 50 17.87 -11.81 -15.05
N LEU A 51 18.92 -11.82 -14.22
CA LEU A 51 18.91 -11.15 -12.91
C LEU A 51 19.04 -9.63 -13.01
N ILE A 52 19.77 -9.12 -14.00
CA ILE A 52 19.83 -7.66 -14.27
C ILE A 52 18.47 -7.18 -14.75
N LEU A 53 17.85 -7.91 -15.68
CA LEU A 53 16.49 -7.63 -16.14
C LEU A 53 15.50 -7.65 -14.98
N LEU A 54 15.62 -8.61 -14.05
CA LEU A 54 14.76 -8.68 -12.86
C LEU A 54 14.89 -7.42 -12.00
N LYS A 55 16.12 -7.01 -11.67
CA LYS A 55 16.39 -5.79 -10.89
C LYS A 55 15.89 -4.53 -11.60
N LEU A 56 16.05 -4.47 -12.91
CA LEU A 56 15.55 -3.36 -13.72
C LEU A 56 14.02 -3.31 -13.71
N ALA A 57 13.36 -4.46 -13.91
CA ALA A 57 11.91 -4.59 -13.87
C ALA A 57 11.35 -4.13 -12.52
N SER A 58 11.91 -4.64 -11.40
CA SER A 58 11.50 -4.24 -10.06
C SER A 58 11.79 -2.77 -9.76
N SER A 59 12.92 -2.22 -10.22
CA SER A 59 13.22 -0.79 -10.07
C SER A 59 12.24 0.09 -10.84
N ILE A 60 11.81 -0.31 -12.04
CA ILE A 60 10.82 0.41 -12.86
C ILE A 60 9.41 0.28 -12.25
N GLU A 61 9.09 -0.90 -11.73
CA GLU A 61 7.86 -1.16 -10.98
C GLU A 61 7.76 -0.26 -9.75
N LEU A 62 8.84 -0.10 -8.98
CA LEU A 62 8.89 0.77 -7.79
C LEU A 62 8.76 2.27 -8.13
N GLN A 63 9.01 2.66 -9.38
CA GLN A 63 8.69 3.98 -9.91
C GLN A 63 7.22 4.11 -10.39
N GLY A 64 6.44 3.02 -10.36
CA GLY A 64 5.05 2.97 -10.81
C GLY A 64 4.85 2.75 -12.30
N ARG A 65 5.90 2.44 -13.07
CA ARG A 65 5.87 2.20 -14.53
C ARG A 65 5.56 0.73 -14.86
N LEU A 66 4.36 0.29 -14.45
CA LEU A 66 3.98 -1.13 -14.47
C LEU A 66 3.98 -1.79 -15.85
N GLU A 67 3.42 -1.14 -16.88
CA GLU A 67 3.35 -1.74 -18.21
C GLU A 67 4.76 -1.94 -18.79
N GLU A 68 5.70 -1.08 -18.42
CA GLU A 68 7.10 -1.25 -18.79
C GLU A 68 7.77 -2.35 -17.98
N ALA A 69 7.56 -2.40 -16.66
CA ALA A 69 8.04 -3.50 -15.82
C ALA A 69 7.54 -4.86 -16.30
N LEU A 70 6.26 -4.96 -16.70
CA LEU A 70 5.66 -6.18 -17.23
C LEU A 70 6.37 -6.67 -18.50
N ARG A 71 6.71 -5.77 -19.42
CA ARG A 71 7.47 -6.15 -20.62
C ARG A 71 8.83 -6.74 -20.27
N TYR A 72 9.50 -6.22 -19.24
CA TYR A 72 10.74 -6.82 -18.74
C TYR A 72 10.50 -8.17 -18.06
N TYR A 73 9.43 -8.33 -17.26
CA TYR A 73 9.06 -9.62 -16.67
C TYR A 73 8.73 -10.70 -17.71
N GLU A 74 8.03 -10.34 -18.79
CA GLU A 74 7.75 -11.26 -19.91
C GLU A 74 9.05 -11.64 -20.65
N ASN A 75 9.93 -10.66 -20.89
CA ASN A 75 11.25 -10.89 -21.50
C ASN A 75 12.14 -11.82 -20.65
N ILE A 76 12.10 -11.69 -19.32
CA ILE A 76 12.81 -12.56 -18.36
C ILE A 76 12.41 -14.02 -18.55
N LEU A 77 11.12 -14.31 -18.72
CA LEU A 77 10.63 -15.69 -18.88
C LEU A 77 11.17 -16.36 -20.15
N GLU A 78 11.28 -15.60 -21.24
CA GLU A 78 11.82 -16.10 -22.51
C GLU A 78 13.29 -16.52 -22.38
N HIS A 79 14.09 -15.74 -21.65
CA HIS A 79 15.51 -16.02 -21.44
C HIS A 79 15.76 -17.10 -20.37
N MET A 80 14.96 -17.13 -19.30
CA MET A 80 15.16 -18.00 -18.14
C MET A 80 15.18 -19.51 -18.47
N LEU A 81 14.36 -19.95 -19.42
CA LEU A 81 14.23 -21.38 -19.75
C LEU A 81 15.52 -21.98 -20.35
N ASN A 82 16.32 -21.16 -21.02
CA ASN A 82 17.54 -21.59 -21.72
C ASN A 82 18.83 -21.13 -21.04
N ASP A 83 18.72 -20.34 -19.97
CA ASP A 83 19.86 -19.84 -19.22
C ASP A 83 20.39 -20.92 -18.26
N ARG A 84 21.59 -21.42 -18.57
CA ARG A 84 22.30 -22.44 -17.78
C ARG A 84 23.03 -21.86 -16.58
N ALA A 85 23.17 -20.53 -16.51
CA ALA A 85 23.82 -19.85 -15.39
C ALA A 85 22.86 -19.59 -14.22
N LEU A 86 21.55 -19.69 -14.44
CA LEU A 86 20.54 -19.63 -13.38
C LEU A 86 20.41 -20.98 -12.68
N ASP A 87 20.59 -20.98 -11.36
CA ASP A 87 20.29 -22.16 -10.56
C ASP A 87 18.77 -22.33 -10.34
N LEU A 88 18.37 -23.39 -9.63
CA LEU A 88 16.95 -23.65 -9.36
C LEU A 88 16.33 -22.63 -8.39
N ILE A 89 17.14 -21.99 -7.55
CA ILE A 89 16.71 -20.96 -6.60
C ILE A 89 16.35 -19.71 -7.37
N ASP A 90 17.25 -19.24 -8.24
CA ASP A 90 17.05 -18.07 -9.07
C ASP A 90 15.78 -18.21 -9.91
N LYS A 91 15.56 -19.37 -10.53
CA LYS A 91 14.37 -19.66 -11.34
C LYS A 91 13.09 -19.64 -10.51
N ALA A 92 13.12 -20.20 -9.30
CA ALA A 92 11.96 -20.21 -8.42
C ALA A 92 11.63 -18.80 -7.90
N GLU A 93 12.64 -17.97 -7.62
CA GLU A 93 12.46 -16.58 -7.21
C GLU A 93 11.87 -15.70 -8.32
N ILE A 94 12.33 -15.89 -9.56
CA ILE A 94 11.74 -15.22 -10.72
C ILE A 94 10.25 -15.58 -10.85
N TYR A 95 9.91 -16.87 -10.75
CA TYR A 95 8.51 -17.30 -10.78
C TYR A 95 7.68 -16.72 -9.63
N LEU A 96 8.23 -16.65 -8.41
CA LEU A 96 7.55 -16.00 -7.28
C LEU A 96 7.31 -14.51 -7.54
N THR A 97 8.31 -13.78 -8.05
CA THR A 97 8.21 -12.34 -8.33
C THR A 97 7.14 -12.05 -9.38
N ILE A 98 7.15 -12.80 -10.48
CA ILE A 98 6.16 -12.65 -11.56
C ILE A 98 4.77 -13.09 -11.09
N GLY A 99 4.68 -14.15 -10.29
CA GLY A 99 3.44 -14.59 -9.66
C GLY A 99 2.85 -13.50 -8.76
N GLN A 100 3.69 -12.87 -7.94
CA GLN A 100 3.31 -11.76 -7.07
C GLN A 100 2.87 -10.54 -7.86
N TYR A 101 3.57 -10.22 -8.95
CA TYR A 101 3.13 -9.19 -9.87
C TYR A 101 1.71 -9.46 -10.39
N HIS A 102 1.46 -10.67 -10.87
CA HIS A 102 0.15 -11.04 -11.37
C HIS A 102 -0.93 -11.06 -10.28
N TYR A 103 -0.58 -11.42 -9.06
CA TYR A 103 -1.48 -11.40 -7.90
C TYR A 103 -1.97 -9.98 -7.62
N TYR A 104 -1.05 -9.03 -7.50
CA TYR A 104 -1.38 -7.62 -7.26
C TYR A 104 -2.04 -6.95 -8.46
N ALA A 105 -1.75 -7.42 -9.68
CA ALA A 105 -2.47 -7.03 -10.89
C ALA A 105 -3.87 -7.67 -11.02
N GLY A 106 -4.30 -8.52 -10.07
CA GLY A 106 -5.61 -9.18 -10.07
C GLY A 106 -5.76 -10.38 -10.99
N ASN A 107 -4.66 -10.84 -11.58
CA ASN A 107 -4.62 -12.01 -12.45
C ASN A 107 -4.38 -13.28 -11.62
N SER A 108 -5.35 -13.64 -10.76
CA SER A 108 -5.18 -14.71 -9.77
C SER A 108 -4.76 -16.05 -10.37
N GLU A 109 -5.32 -16.44 -11.52
CA GLU A 109 -4.96 -17.68 -12.20
C GLU A 109 -3.52 -17.69 -12.73
N LYS A 110 -3.04 -16.55 -13.25
CA LYS A 110 -1.64 -16.43 -13.69
C LYS A 110 -0.71 -16.50 -12.47
N ALA A 111 -1.05 -15.79 -11.39
CA ALA A 111 -0.28 -15.82 -10.15
C ALA A 111 -0.13 -17.25 -9.61
N LYS A 112 -1.24 -17.97 -9.48
CA LYS A 112 -1.29 -19.36 -9.05
C LYS A 112 -0.43 -20.27 -9.93
N LYS A 113 -0.49 -20.10 -11.26
CA LYS A 113 0.34 -20.86 -12.20
C LYS A 113 1.84 -20.64 -11.93
N PHE A 114 2.26 -19.39 -11.75
CA PHE A 114 3.66 -19.07 -11.47
C PHE A 114 4.13 -19.57 -10.10
N TYR A 115 3.31 -19.44 -9.05
CA TYR A 115 3.61 -20.02 -7.75
C TYR A 115 3.74 -21.54 -7.81
N GLN A 116 2.88 -22.22 -8.58
CA GLN A 116 3.00 -23.65 -8.80
C GLN A 116 4.27 -24.01 -9.58
N GLN A 117 4.68 -23.19 -10.56
CA GLN A 117 5.95 -23.39 -11.26
C GLN A 117 7.14 -23.25 -10.31
N ALA A 118 7.14 -22.27 -9.41
CA ALA A 118 8.16 -22.14 -8.36
C ALA A 118 8.21 -23.39 -7.46
N LEU A 119 7.04 -23.91 -7.04
CA LEU A 119 6.93 -25.13 -6.22
C LEU A 119 7.43 -26.39 -6.96
N ASN A 120 7.12 -26.52 -8.26
CA ASN A 120 7.48 -27.68 -9.06
C ASN A 120 8.99 -27.80 -9.31
N LEU A 121 9.75 -26.71 -9.19
CA LEU A 121 11.20 -26.73 -9.31
C LEU A 121 11.91 -27.38 -8.10
N GLN A 122 11.18 -27.75 -7.04
CA GLN A 122 11.80 -28.23 -5.79
C GLN A 122 11.19 -29.51 -5.20
N LYS A 123 12.08 -30.36 -4.68
CA LYS A 123 11.78 -31.35 -3.62
C LYS A 123 12.04 -30.69 -2.25
N LYS A 124 11.14 -30.96 -1.31
CA LYS A 124 10.92 -30.36 0.03
C LYS A 124 12.11 -29.89 0.88
N ASP A 125 13.34 -30.38 0.69
CA ASP A 125 14.35 -30.35 1.77
C ASP A 125 15.47 -29.29 1.62
N LYS A 126 15.52 -28.49 0.55
CA LYS A 126 16.63 -27.52 0.34
C LYS A 126 16.26 -26.03 0.32
N LEU A 127 14.97 -25.67 0.30
CA LEU A 127 14.52 -24.27 0.13
C LEU A 127 13.18 -24.01 0.82
N GLU A 128 13.17 -24.26 2.13
CA GLU A 128 12.00 -24.08 3.00
C GLU A 128 11.35 -22.69 2.86
N ILE A 129 12.16 -21.64 2.64
CA ILE A 129 11.68 -20.25 2.56
C ILE A 129 10.86 -19.98 1.28
N VAL A 130 11.35 -20.39 0.11
CA VAL A 130 10.67 -20.20 -1.18
C VAL A 130 9.40 -21.05 -1.23
N PHE A 131 9.48 -22.27 -0.71
CA PHE A 131 8.35 -23.19 -0.59
C PHE A 131 7.26 -22.65 0.34
N MET A 132 7.63 -22.15 1.52
CA MET A 132 6.67 -21.53 2.46
C MET A 132 6.04 -20.26 1.88
N LYS A 133 6.79 -19.43 1.15
CA LYS A 133 6.26 -18.24 0.46
C LYS A 133 5.22 -18.60 -0.59
N ALA A 134 5.53 -19.54 -1.48
CA ALA A 134 4.58 -19.99 -2.50
C ALA A 134 3.29 -20.55 -1.87
N ILE A 135 3.41 -21.35 -0.80
CA ILE A 135 2.25 -21.90 -0.07
C ILE A 135 1.43 -20.78 0.60
N HIS A 136 2.10 -19.82 1.23
CA HIS A 136 1.42 -18.69 1.88
C HIS A 136 0.61 -17.90 0.86
N LEU A 137 1.22 -17.52 -0.26
CA LEU A 137 0.55 -16.78 -1.33
C LEU A 137 -0.60 -17.59 -1.96
N LEU A 138 -0.44 -18.90 -2.15
CA LEU A 138 -1.52 -19.79 -2.61
C LEU A 138 -2.66 -19.98 -1.62
N LYS A 139 -2.41 -19.84 -0.30
CA LYS A 139 -3.46 -19.87 0.72
C LYS A 139 -4.30 -18.60 0.69
N GLU A 140 -3.70 -17.43 0.49
CA GLU A 140 -4.41 -16.15 0.33
C GLU A 140 -5.35 -16.15 -0.89
N HIS A 141 -5.03 -16.92 -1.92
CA HIS A 141 -5.84 -17.02 -3.15
C HIS A 141 -7.23 -17.68 -2.99
N LYS A 142 -7.48 -18.47 -1.94
CA LYS A 142 -8.72 -19.27 -1.83
C LYS A 142 -9.97 -18.46 -1.43
N ASP A 143 -9.81 -17.24 -0.94
CA ASP A 143 -10.90 -16.48 -0.31
C ASP A 143 -11.37 -15.25 -1.15
N ILE A 144 -11.04 -15.21 -2.45
CA ILE A 144 -11.10 -13.97 -3.27
C ILE A 144 -12.38 -13.84 -4.16
N GLU A 145 -13.32 -14.80 -4.12
CA GLU A 145 -14.50 -14.78 -4.99
C GLU A 145 -15.63 -13.83 -4.52
N ALA A 146 -15.82 -12.75 -5.29
CA ALA A 146 -17.08 -12.14 -5.72
C ALA A 146 -18.27 -11.90 -4.75
N THR A 147 -18.04 -11.49 -3.49
CA THR A 147 -19.11 -10.91 -2.65
C THR A 147 -18.66 -9.60 -1.97
N PRO A 148 -19.58 -8.62 -1.77
CA PRO A 148 -19.34 -7.49 -0.86
C PRO A 148 -19.38 -8.04 0.57
N ASP A 149 -18.22 -8.42 1.11
CA ASP A 149 -18.16 -9.31 2.29
C ASP A 149 -17.54 -8.69 3.55
N TYR A 150 -17.09 -7.41 3.51
CA TYR A 150 -16.40 -6.78 4.64
C TYR A 150 -17.17 -5.62 5.29
N ILE A 151 -18.50 -5.74 5.39
CA ILE A 151 -19.33 -4.94 6.33
C ILE A 151 -19.10 -5.42 7.78
N SER A 152 -17.87 -5.82 8.14
CA SER A 152 -17.47 -5.85 9.55
C SER A 152 -17.04 -4.44 9.91
N SER A 153 -18.03 -3.66 10.30
CA SER A 153 -17.83 -2.39 10.96
C SER A 153 -17.27 -2.65 12.35
N ILE A 154 -15.98 -3.02 12.43
CA ILE A 154 -15.29 -3.23 13.70
C ILE A 154 -15.06 -1.86 14.33
N ILE A 155 -16.08 -1.40 15.05
CA ILE A 155 -15.90 -0.39 16.07
C ILE A 155 -15.27 -1.13 17.24
N ARG A 156 -14.02 -0.78 17.59
CA ARG A 156 -13.50 -1.09 18.93
C ARG A 156 -14.30 -0.24 19.92
N SER A 157 -15.48 -0.72 20.31
CA SER A 157 -16.42 0.08 21.11
C SER A 157 -16.25 -0.10 22.62
N ASP A 158 -15.30 -0.91 23.11
CA ASP A 158 -15.02 -0.97 24.53
C ASP A 158 -13.57 -1.35 24.87
N ASN A 159 -13.16 -0.99 26.09
CA ASN A 159 -11.90 -1.39 26.70
C ASN A 159 -11.82 -2.90 26.98
N THR A 160 -12.77 -3.71 26.51
CA THR A 160 -12.84 -5.16 26.74
C THR A 160 -12.51 -5.98 25.48
N GLY A 161 -12.44 -5.34 24.31
CA GLY A 161 -12.01 -5.98 23.05
C GLY A 161 -13.06 -6.89 22.41
N ALA A 162 -14.32 -6.82 22.84
CA ALA A 162 -15.39 -7.63 22.28
C ALA A 162 -15.88 -7.05 20.93
N LYS A 163 -15.87 -7.86 19.87
CA LYS A 163 -16.43 -7.52 18.56
C LYS A 163 -17.95 -7.64 18.61
N LYS A 164 -18.70 -6.57 18.36
CA LYS A 164 -20.14 -6.64 18.10
C LYS A 164 -20.38 -6.54 16.60
N GLU A 165 -20.89 -7.60 15.99
CA GLU A 165 -21.27 -7.61 14.58
C GLU A 165 -22.48 -6.70 14.34
N GLY A 166 -22.47 -5.91 13.26
CA GLY A 166 -23.62 -5.14 12.78
C GLY A 166 -23.67 -3.65 13.14
N GLU A 167 -22.71 -3.10 13.88
CA GLU A 167 -22.73 -1.68 14.28
C GLU A 167 -22.09 -0.75 13.25
N ILE A 168 -22.85 0.09 12.54
CA ILE A 168 -22.31 0.92 11.45
C ILE A 168 -21.93 2.32 11.94
N ALA A 169 -20.66 2.72 11.77
CA ALA A 169 -20.19 4.08 11.98
C ALA A 169 -19.94 4.79 10.64
N ARG A 170 -20.79 5.76 10.31
CA ARG A 170 -20.69 6.60 9.11
C ARG A 170 -21.32 7.98 9.33
N TRP A 171 -21.13 8.89 8.38
CA TRP A 171 -21.78 10.20 8.41
C TRP A 171 -23.31 10.10 8.45
N HIS A 172 -23.97 11.01 9.18
CA HIS A 172 -25.42 11.04 9.29
C HIS A 172 -26.07 11.31 7.92
N ASP A 173 -27.24 10.73 7.65
CA ASP A 173 -27.99 10.94 6.39
C ASP A 173 -28.37 12.40 6.09
N LYS A 174 -28.36 13.28 7.10
CA LYS A 174 -28.66 14.71 6.97
C LYS A 174 -27.40 15.54 6.73
N THR A 175 -26.22 14.94 6.87
CA THR A 175 -24.95 15.57 6.52
C THR A 175 -24.86 15.65 5.00
N ASN A 176 -24.88 16.87 4.47
CA ASN A 176 -24.77 17.13 3.03
C ASN A 176 -23.50 17.94 2.68
N LYS A 177 -22.71 18.31 3.68
CA LYS A 177 -21.45 19.04 3.52
C LYS A 177 -20.43 18.54 4.54
N LEU A 178 -19.21 18.30 4.09
CA LEU A 178 -18.08 17.90 4.92
C LEU A 178 -16.95 18.93 4.78
N PHE A 179 -16.40 19.34 5.92
CA PHE A 179 -15.31 20.31 6.01
C PHE A 179 -13.99 19.56 6.16
N ILE A 180 -13.09 19.72 5.20
CA ILE A 180 -11.81 19.03 5.18
C ILE A 180 -10.71 20.05 5.42
N TYR A 181 -9.94 19.86 6.47
CA TYR A 181 -8.77 20.67 6.78
C TYR A 181 -7.49 19.94 6.34
N ILE A 182 -6.77 20.53 5.39
CA ILE A 182 -5.46 20.07 4.94
C ILE A 182 -4.46 21.15 5.35
N PRO A 183 -3.59 20.92 6.35
CA PRO A 183 -2.61 21.91 6.77
C PRO A 183 -1.55 22.17 5.69
N ASP A 184 -1.10 23.43 5.58
CA ASP A 184 0.00 23.82 4.68
C ASP A 184 1.36 23.27 5.15
N GLU A 185 1.52 23.09 6.47
CA GLU A 185 2.75 22.59 7.09
C GLU A 185 2.97 21.10 6.80
N CYS A 186 3.63 20.81 5.69
CA CYS A 186 3.94 19.47 5.22
C CYS A 186 5.48 19.25 5.19
N PRO A 187 5.99 18.10 5.67
CA PRO A 187 7.43 17.87 5.85
C PRO A 187 8.19 17.52 4.56
N ALA A 188 7.50 17.35 3.42
CA ALA A 188 8.12 17.07 2.13
C ALA A 188 8.39 18.35 1.33
N THR A 189 8.93 18.20 0.12
CA THR A 189 9.08 19.36 -0.79
C THR A 189 7.70 19.93 -1.16
N GLN A 190 7.62 21.24 -1.39
CA GLN A 190 6.36 21.93 -1.73
C GLN A 190 5.61 21.23 -2.88
N SER A 191 6.32 20.86 -3.95
CA SER A 191 5.71 20.16 -5.09
C SER A 191 5.05 18.83 -4.70
N ILE A 192 5.67 18.07 -3.79
CA ILE A 192 5.09 16.80 -3.31
C ILE A 192 3.87 17.09 -2.42
N CYS A 193 3.96 18.09 -1.55
CA CYS A 193 2.87 18.47 -0.66
C CYS A 193 1.64 18.98 -1.43
N ASP A 194 1.84 19.80 -2.46
CA ASP A 194 0.77 20.27 -3.35
C ASP A 194 0.12 19.09 -4.07
N GLU A 195 0.93 18.19 -4.62
CA GLU A 195 0.46 17.00 -5.34
C GLU A 195 -0.32 16.03 -4.43
N LEU A 196 0.12 15.82 -3.20
CA LEU A 196 -0.59 15.01 -2.22
C LEU A 196 -1.88 15.68 -1.73
N SER A 197 -1.88 17.01 -1.56
CA SER A 197 -3.08 17.78 -1.20
C SER A 197 -4.15 17.68 -2.28
N GLU A 198 -3.78 17.83 -3.55
CA GLU A 198 -4.68 17.59 -4.68
C GLU A 198 -5.13 16.13 -4.76
N THR A 199 -4.26 15.18 -4.38
CA THR A 199 -4.63 13.76 -4.31
C THR A 199 -5.71 13.51 -3.24
N TYR A 200 -5.63 14.15 -2.07
CA TYR A 200 -6.71 14.09 -1.08
C TYR A 200 -8.03 14.62 -1.63
N LYS A 201 -7.98 15.78 -2.31
CA LYS A 201 -9.18 16.37 -2.91
C LYS A 201 -9.83 15.43 -3.93
N ALA A 202 -9.01 14.85 -4.80
CA ALA A 202 -9.44 13.87 -5.78
C ALA A 202 -9.99 12.58 -5.14
N ALA A 203 -9.39 12.11 -4.06
CA ALA A 203 -9.85 10.92 -3.34
C ALA A 203 -11.23 11.12 -2.70
N PHE A 204 -11.47 12.26 -2.03
CA PHE A 204 -12.79 12.59 -1.49
C PHE A 204 -13.83 12.71 -2.60
N GLN A 205 -13.50 13.35 -3.72
CA GLN A 205 -14.39 13.41 -4.88
C GLN A 205 -14.69 12.01 -5.45
N ALA A 206 -13.69 11.15 -5.60
CA ALA A 206 -13.86 9.81 -6.16
C ALA A 206 -14.79 8.96 -5.29
N TRP A 207 -14.59 8.95 -3.97
CA TRP A 207 -15.49 8.25 -3.05
C TRP A 207 -16.86 8.94 -2.92
N GLY A 208 -16.93 10.26 -3.02
CA GLY A 208 -18.19 11.00 -3.10
C GLY A 208 -19.03 10.59 -4.31
N ALA A 209 -18.40 10.39 -5.47
CA ALA A 209 -19.05 9.96 -6.69
C ALA A 209 -19.67 8.55 -6.57
N VAL A 210 -19.05 7.63 -5.81
CA VAL A 210 -19.62 6.31 -5.49
C VAL A 210 -20.99 6.43 -4.82
N LEU A 211 -21.16 7.47 -4.00
CA LEU A 211 -22.38 7.81 -3.27
C LEU A 211 -23.23 8.87 -3.99
N ASN A 212 -23.11 8.95 -5.33
CA ASN A 212 -23.85 9.88 -6.17
C ASN A 212 -23.69 11.35 -5.75
N ASN A 213 -22.50 11.73 -5.29
CA ASN A 213 -22.17 13.08 -4.83
C ASN A 213 -23.11 13.60 -3.73
N ARG A 214 -23.56 12.70 -2.84
CA ARG A 214 -24.36 13.04 -1.66
C ARG A 214 -23.74 14.15 -0.80
N PHE A 215 -22.41 14.20 -0.71
CA PHE A 215 -21.68 15.16 0.12
C PHE A 215 -21.06 16.25 -0.75
N ASN A 216 -21.24 17.50 -0.32
CA ASN A 216 -20.43 18.62 -0.79
C ASN A 216 -19.17 18.72 0.05
N TYR A 217 -18.01 18.88 -0.57
CA TYR A 217 -16.75 19.02 0.14
C TYR A 217 -16.32 20.48 0.18
N LYS A 218 -16.05 21.01 1.39
CA LYS A 218 -15.46 22.33 1.57
C LYS A 218 -14.08 22.17 2.20
N TYR A 219 -13.05 22.57 1.47
CA TYR A 219 -11.70 22.66 2.03
C TYR A 219 -11.58 23.97 2.82
N VAL A 220 -11.08 23.88 4.03
CA VAL A 220 -10.92 25.02 4.94
C VAL A 220 -9.45 25.24 5.26
N ASP A 221 -9.09 26.47 5.60
CA ASP A 221 -7.69 26.86 5.87
C ASP A 221 -7.40 26.96 7.38
N THR A 222 -8.35 26.57 8.23
CA THR A 222 -8.20 26.64 9.69
C THR A 222 -8.70 25.37 10.36
N ASP A 223 -8.11 25.04 11.51
CA ASP A 223 -8.52 23.90 12.32
C ASP A 223 -9.68 24.18 13.28
N LYS A 224 -10.31 25.36 13.21
CA LYS A 224 -11.41 25.73 14.09
C LYS A 224 -12.69 24.95 13.78
N GLN A 225 -12.94 24.64 12.51
CA GLN A 225 -14.18 24.01 12.04
C GLN A 225 -13.89 22.99 10.95
N TYR A 226 -13.76 21.72 11.33
CA TYR A 226 -13.50 20.62 10.41
C TYR A 226 -14.22 19.33 10.81
N ASP A 227 -14.46 18.49 9.82
CA ASP A 227 -15.01 17.13 9.93
C ASP A 227 -13.92 16.07 9.71
N THR A 228 -12.94 16.36 8.85
CA THR A 228 -11.73 15.56 8.65
C THR A 228 -10.52 16.48 8.67
N ARG A 229 -9.50 16.12 9.48
CA ARG A 229 -8.20 16.78 9.48
C ARG A 229 -7.12 15.84 8.97
N ILE A 230 -6.27 16.34 8.09
CA ILE A 230 -5.06 15.65 7.65
C ILE A 230 -3.91 16.00 8.60
N TYR A 231 -3.12 15.00 8.98
CA TYR A 231 -1.88 15.18 9.74
C TYR A 231 -0.71 14.63 8.93
N TRP A 232 0.19 15.52 8.57
CA TRP A 232 1.45 15.16 7.96
C TRP A 232 2.43 14.71 9.03
N ARG A 233 2.98 13.50 8.88
CA ARG A 233 3.92 12.90 9.83
C ARG A 233 5.20 12.51 9.10
N GLU A 234 6.34 12.95 9.62
CA GLU A 234 7.60 12.65 8.95
C GLU A 234 7.92 11.15 8.98
N LYS A 235 7.77 10.51 10.15
CA LYS A 235 8.21 9.15 10.40
C LYS A 235 7.13 8.28 11.04
N SER A 236 6.95 7.06 10.52
CA SER A 236 6.04 6.07 11.09
C SER A 236 6.50 5.59 12.47
N PRO A 237 5.58 5.31 13.41
CA PRO A 237 5.90 4.54 14.60
C PRO A 237 6.45 3.15 14.23
N LYS A 238 7.25 2.55 15.11
CA LYS A 238 7.78 1.18 14.93
C LYS A 238 6.62 0.19 14.86
N ALA A 239 6.51 -0.51 13.75
CA ALA A 239 5.65 -1.69 13.65
C ALA A 239 6.36 -2.91 14.27
N ILE A 240 5.58 -3.87 14.78
CA ILE A 240 6.10 -5.21 15.08
C ILE A 240 6.36 -5.88 13.72
N VAL A 241 7.60 -5.81 13.24
CA VAL A 241 8.03 -6.47 12.00
C VAL A 241 8.08 -7.97 12.26
N TYR A 242 7.27 -8.76 11.54
CA TYR A 242 7.45 -10.21 11.51
C TYR A 242 8.69 -10.53 10.67
N PRO A 243 9.75 -11.12 11.26
CA PRO A 243 11.04 -11.22 10.58
C PRO A 243 11.06 -12.42 9.62
N PHE A 244 10.81 -12.20 8.33
CA PHE A 244 11.33 -13.11 7.30
C PHE A 244 12.72 -12.62 6.87
N LYS A 245 13.72 -12.94 7.70
CA LYS A 245 15.09 -12.41 7.62
C LYS A 245 15.93 -12.81 6.39
N HIS A 246 15.37 -13.51 5.40
CA HIS A 246 16.14 -14.07 4.28
C HIS A 246 15.37 -14.05 2.94
N SER A 247 14.78 -12.90 2.59
CA SER A 247 14.44 -12.60 1.19
C SER A 247 15.61 -11.83 0.56
N PRO A 248 16.12 -12.22 -0.63
CA PRO A 248 16.95 -11.31 -1.40
C PRO A 248 16.21 -9.98 -1.61
N MET A 249 16.85 -8.87 -1.24
CA MET A 249 16.25 -7.54 -1.04
C MET A 249 15.66 -6.89 -2.31
N TRP A 250 15.81 -7.54 -3.48
CA TRP A 250 15.21 -7.14 -4.78
C TRP A 250 13.93 -7.91 -5.12
N LEU A 251 13.57 -8.93 -4.35
CA LEU A 251 12.15 -9.29 -4.22
C LEU A 251 11.49 -8.13 -3.51
N VAL A 252 10.32 -7.68 -3.99
CA VAL A 252 9.49 -6.67 -3.34
C VAL A 252 8.94 -7.29 -2.05
N ASP A 253 9.83 -7.48 -1.09
CA ASP A 253 9.51 -7.84 0.27
C ASP A 253 9.01 -6.58 0.95
N THR A 254 7.70 -6.41 0.91
CA THR A 254 7.01 -5.32 1.60
C THR A 254 7.19 -5.39 3.12
N SER A 255 7.77 -6.48 3.67
CA SER A 255 8.19 -6.54 5.08
C SER A 255 9.45 -5.73 5.37
N GLY A 256 10.17 -5.27 4.32
CA GLY A 256 11.27 -4.33 4.45
C GLY A 256 10.81 -3.08 5.18
N TYR A 257 9.80 -2.38 4.65
CA TYR A 257 9.23 -1.17 5.25
C TYR A 257 8.40 -1.46 6.51
N GLY A 258 9.04 -1.55 7.67
CA GLY A 258 8.32 -1.63 8.94
C GLY A 258 7.64 -0.29 9.26
N GLY A 259 6.31 -0.26 9.30
CA GLY A 259 5.56 0.96 9.69
C GLY A 259 4.16 1.06 9.08
N LYS A 260 3.37 2.02 9.55
CA LYS A 260 2.11 2.46 8.90
C LYS A 260 2.45 3.53 7.87
N ILE A 261 1.77 3.52 6.72
CA ILE A 261 1.89 4.58 5.68
C ILE A 261 0.78 5.61 5.88
N GLY A 262 -0.43 5.14 6.16
CA GLY A 262 -1.58 5.95 6.54
C GLY A 262 -2.26 5.38 7.79
N GLN A 263 -3.04 6.21 8.46
CA GLN A 263 -3.97 5.77 9.49
C GLN A 263 -5.16 6.71 9.57
N ASN A 264 -6.36 6.18 9.43
CA ASN A 264 -7.59 6.88 9.77
C ASN A 264 -8.01 6.58 11.23
N LYS A 265 -8.23 7.64 12.01
CA LYS A 265 -8.80 7.56 13.36
C LYS A 265 -10.29 7.81 13.27
N THR A 266 -11.05 6.72 13.22
CA THR A 266 -12.46 6.71 12.78
C THR A 266 -13.53 6.86 13.87
N ALA A 267 -13.22 6.53 15.13
CA ALA A 267 -14.21 6.55 16.20
C ALA A 267 -13.55 6.67 17.57
N PHE A 268 -14.21 7.37 18.48
CA PHE A 268 -13.77 7.54 19.87
C PHE A 268 -14.94 7.40 20.81
N ALA A 269 -14.81 6.51 21.80
CA ALA A 269 -15.74 6.41 22.90
C ALA A 269 -15.48 7.56 23.89
N GLY A 270 -16.39 8.52 23.94
CA GLY A 270 -16.45 9.51 25.01
C GLY A 270 -16.60 8.82 26.37
N LYS A 271 -15.98 9.38 27.41
CA LYS A 271 -16.06 8.84 28.79
C LYS A 271 -17.46 8.90 29.41
N ASP A 272 -18.40 9.55 28.74
CA ASP A 272 -19.83 9.64 29.06
C ASP A 272 -20.66 8.53 28.40
N GLY A 273 -20.03 7.59 27.68
CA GLY A 273 -20.71 6.50 26.97
C GLY A 273 -21.19 6.88 25.57
N HIS A 274 -20.97 8.12 25.11
CA HIS A 274 -21.28 8.55 23.75
C HIS A 274 -20.08 8.36 22.83
N SER A 275 -20.24 7.64 21.73
CA SER A 275 -19.20 7.49 20.71
C SER A 275 -19.36 8.54 19.61
N TYR A 276 -18.27 9.22 19.27
CA TYR A 276 -18.21 10.19 18.17
C TYR A 276 -17.34 9.63 17.06
N ILE A 277 -17.71 9.92 15.82
CA ILE A 277 -16.90 9.58 14.65
C ILE A 277 -15.86 10.68 14.47
N MET A 278 -14.60 10.35 14.75
CA MET A 278 -13.47 11.14 14.27
C MET A 278 -13.13 10.65 12.86
N ASN A 279 -12.56 11.47 11.99
CA ASN A 279 -12.07 11.00 10.68
C ASN A 279 -10.73 11.67 10.37
N ASP A 280 -9.86 11.70 11.36
CA ASP A 280 -8.53 12.27 11.25
C ASP A 280 -7.65 11.28 10.47
N ILE A 281 -7.01 11.76 9.40
CA ILE A 281 -6.12 10.95 8.57
C ILE A 281 -4.69 11.36 8.84
N GLU A 282 -3.88 10.43 9.32
CA GLU A 282 -2.43 10.60 9.44
C GLU A 282 -1.75 10.00 8.23
N MET A 283 -0.80 10.73 7.65
CA MET A 283 0.03 10.29 6.53
C MET A 283 1.49 10.35 6.93
N PHE A 284 2.19 9.24 6.76
CA PHE A 284 3.60 9.09 7.09
C PHE A 284 4.43 9.14 5.81
N PHE A 285 5.49 9.95 5.78
CA PHE A 285 6.37 10.07 4.60
C PHE A 285 7.52 9.06 4.62
N HIS A 286 7.92 8.64 5.81
CA HIS A 286 8.95 7.64 6.03
C HIS A 286 8.45 6.53 6.95
N ASP A 287 9.05 5.36 6.80
CA ASP A 287 8.79 4.24 7.69
C ASP A 287 9.55 4.36 9.03
N SER A 288 9.46 3.33 9.87
CA SER A 288 10.11 3.33 11.19
C SER A 288 11.64 3.26 11.14
N GLU A 289 12.23 2.93 9.99
CA GLU A 289 13.67 2.92 9.72
C GLU A 289 14.12 4.19 8.98
N ASN A 290 13.23 5.16 8.80
CA ASN A 290 13.49 6.43 8.10
C ASN A 290 13.68 6.29 6.59
N ARG A 291 13.17 5.22 5.97
CA ARG A 291 13.16 5.06 4.52
C ARG A 291 11.94 5.77 3.93
N PRO A 292 12.10 6.53 2.83
CA PRO A 292 11.00 7.27 2.24
C PRO A 292 10.04 6.32 1.53
N TYR A 293 8.74 6.62 1.64
CA TYR A 293 7.73 5.94 0.83
C TYR A 293 7.65 6.54 -0.58
N PRO A 294 7.54 5.73 -1.64
CA PRO A 294 7.33 6.23 -3.00
C PRO A 294 6.02 7.02 -3.14
N LEU A 295 6.01 8.04 -3.99
CA LEU A 295 4.87 8.94 -4.16
C LEU A 295 3.58 8.23 -4.60
N ASN A 296 3.66 7.26 -5.52
CA ASN A 296 2.51 6.46 -5.94
C ASN A 296 1.90 5.63 -4.79
N VAL A 297 2.73 5.20 -3.84
CA VAL A 297 2.29 4.48 -2.64
C VAL A 297 1.57 5.43 -1.69
N LEU A 298 2.12 6.63 -1.44
CA LEU A 298 1.45 7.67 -0.67
C LEU A 298 0.08 8.03 -1.26
N LYS A 299 -0.01 8.21 -2.58
CA LYS A 299 -1.28 8.48 -3.27
C LYS A 299 -2.30 7.35 -3.12
N SER A 300 -1.86 6.10 -3.17
CA SER A 300 -2.73 4.94 -2.97
C SER A 300 -3.19 4.87 -1.51
N ALA A 301 -2.30 5.14 -0.56
CA ALA A 301 -2.65 5.26 0.86
C ALA A 301 -3.69 6.36 1.10
N ILE A 302 -3.56 7.53 0.45
CA ILE A 302 -4.57 8.59 0.54
C ILE A 302 -5.94 8.06 0.12
N LEU A 303 -6.05 7.39 -1.03
CA LEU A 303 -7.33 6.87 -1.50
C LEU A 303 -7.91 5.82 -0.55
N HIS A 304 -7.07 4.98 0.06
CA HIS A 304 -7.44 3.99 1.08
C HIS A 304 -7.97 4.65 2.37
N GLU A 305 -7.20 5.58 2.95
CA GLU A 305 -7.56 6.24 4.21
C GLU A 305 -8.83 7.12 4.08
N VAL A 306 -9.07 7.68 2.90
CA VAL A 306 -10.33 8.37 2.61
C VAL A 306 -11.49 7.37 2.55
N GLY A 307 -11.29 6.16 2.05
CA GLY A 307 -12.31 5.09 2.13
C GLY A 307 -12.73 4.81 3.58
N HIS A 308 -11.76 4.81 4.50
CA HIS A 308 -12.04 4.73 5.94
C HIS A 308 -12.80 5.96 6.48
N ALA A 309 -12.41 7.17 6.06
CA ALA A 309 -13.08 8.41 6.43
C ALA A 309 -14.54 8.45 5.97
N MET A 310 -14.84 7.77 4.87
CA MET A 310 -16.20 7.70 4.30
C MET A 310 -17.08 6.69 5.02
N GLY A 311 -16.52 5.72 5.76
CA GLY A 311 -17.28 4.81 6.62
C GLY A 311 -16.89 3.34 6.54
N ILE A 312 -16.02 2.95 5.62
CA ILE A 312 -15.52 1.56 5.55
C ILE A 312 -14.58 1.33 6.73
N LYS A 313 -14.90 0.47 7.70
CA LYS A 313 -14.02 0.25 8.87
C LYS A 313 -13.21 -1.04 8.83
N GLY A 314 -13.50 -1.92 7.87
CA GLY A 314 -12.72 -3.13 7.60
C GLY A 314 -11.79 -2.96 6.40
N HIS A 315 -10.96 -3.97 6.17
CA HIS A 315 -10.15 -4.10 4.95
C HIS A 315 -10.75 -5.14 4.02
N SER A 316 -10.50 -4.98 2.73
CA SER A 316 -10.80 -6.01 1.74
C SER A 316 -9.82 -7.18 1.89
N PRO A 317 -10.26 -8.43 1.74
CA PRO A 317 -9.36 -9.59 1.60
C PRO A 317 -8.76 -9.72 0.20
N ASN A 318 -9.21 -8.93 -0.79
CA ASN A 318 -8.73 -9.02 -2.16
C ASN A 318 -7.65 -7.95 -2.47
N PRO A 319 -6.42 -8.35 -2.83
CA PRO A 319 -5.31 -7.45 -3.15
C PRO A 319 -5.52 -6.54 -4.38
N THR A 320 -6.62 -6.62 -5.10
CA THR A 320 -6.92 -5.68 -6.19
C THR A 320 -7.70 -4.46 -5.74
N ASP A 321 -8.28 -4.53 -4.54
CA ASP A 321 -9.10 -3.46 -3.99
C ASP A 321 -8.23 -2.39 -3.35
N ILE A 322 -8.71 -1.15 -3.39
CA ILE A 322 -8.01 -0.09 -2.67
C ILE A 322 -8.08 -0.32 -1.17
N MET A 323 -9.15 -0.93 -0.65
CA MET A 323 -9.30 -1.20 0.79
C MET A 323 -8.55 -2.44 1.29
N TYR A 324 -7.70 -3.10 0.50
CA TYR A 324 -6.91 -4.25 0.98
C TYR A 324 -5.80 -3.85 1.95
N GLU A 325 -5.63 -4.64 3.01
CA GLU A 325 -4.59 -4.42 4.03
C GLU A 325 -3.21 -4.74 3.48
N GLY A 326 -2.29 -3.77 3.52
CA GLY A 326 -0.99 -3.89 2.87
C GLY A 326 -1.06 -3.36 1.44
N LEU A 327 -0.54 -2.14 1.25
CA LEU A 327 -0.34 -1.56 -0.07
C LEU A 327 0.98 -2.13 -0.62
N PRO A 328 0.95 -3.00 -1.64
CA PRO A 328 2.17 -3.50 -2.25
C PRO A 328 2.85 -2.36 -3.00
N PHE A 329 4.11 -2.13 -2.68
CA PHE A 329 4.94 -1.12 -3.33
C PHE A 329 4.98 -1.36 -4.85
N GLY A 330 4.82 -0.30 -5.64
CA GLY A 330 4.91 -0.34 -7.10
C GLY A 330 3.57 -0.48 -7.85
N PHE A 331 2.53 -1.07 -7.24
CA PHE A 331 1.24 -1.22 -7.92
C PHE A 331 0.35 0.01 -7.79
N LYS A 332 -0.16 0.50 -8.93
CA LYS A 332 -1.20 1.52 -9.00
C LYS A 332 -2.51 0.93 -8.47
N ARG A 333 -2.83 1.19 -7.20
CA ARG A 333 -4.19 1.04 -6.67
C ARG A 333 -4.91 2.40 -6.61
N MET A 334 -4.67 3.29 -7.57
CA MET A 334 -5.38 4.58 -7.65
C MET A 334 -6.78 4.45 -8.28
N ARG A 335 -7.52 3.39 -7.94
CA ARG A 335 -8.93 3.27 -8.32
C ARG A 335 -9.72 2.58 -7.24
N ILE A 336 -10.94 3.04 -7.05
CA ILE A 336 -11.95 2.36 -6.24
C ILE A 336 -12.43 1.17 -7.08
N SER A 337 -12.34 -0.05 -6.54
CA SER A 337 -12.86 -1.23 -7.24
C SER A 337 -14.40 -1.25 -7.20
N SER A 338 -15.04 -2.06 -8.04
CA SER A 338 -16.49 -2.25 -7.95
C SER A 338 -16.92 -2.82 -6.61
N ARG A 339 -16.09 -3.66 -5.96
CA ARG A 339 -16.37 -4.23 -4.64
C ARG A 339 -16.19 -3.19 -3.53
N ASP A 340 -15.18 -2.34 -3.63
CA ASP A 340 -15.00 -1.19 -2.74
C ASP A 340 -16.21 -0.25 -2.81
N ALA A 341 -16.63 0.08 -4.03
CA ALA A 341 -17.77 0.96 -4.27
C ALA A 341 -19.08 0.37 -3.73
N GLU A 342 -19.32 -0.92 -4.01
CA GLU A 342 -20.51 -1.62 -3.55
C GLU A 342 -20.56 -1.73 -2.01
N THR A 343 -19.42 -1.99 -1.38
CA THR A 343 -19.32 -2.03 0.09
C THR A 343 -19.71 -0.68 0.69
N LEU A 344 -19.19 0.42 0.13
CA LEU A 344 -19.56 1.76 0.60
C LEU A 344 -21.05 2.04 0.40
N ARG A 345 -21.63 1.67 -0.76
CA ARG A 345 -23.07 1.86 -1.01
C ARG A 345 -23.93 1.12 0.02
N LYS A 346 -23.65 -0.16 0.27
CA LYS A 346 -24.37 -0.96 1.27
C LYS A 346 -24.28 -0.36 2.67
N ILE A 347 -23.13 0.18 3.05
CA ILE A 347 -22.97 0.91 4.33
C ILE A 347 -23.96 2.08 4.42
N TYR A 348 -24.18 2.82 3.34
CA TYR A 348 -25.08 3.98 3.29
C TYR A 348 -26.55 3.65 3.01
N GLU A 349 -26.88 2.43 2.60
CA GLU A 349 -28.25 1.91 2.55
C GLU A 349 -28.81 1.61 3.95
N HIS A 350 -27.93 1.32 4.92
CA HIS A 350 -28.31 1.01 6.30
C HIS A 350 -28.21 2.25 7.19
N LYS A 351 -29.10 2.36 8.18
CA LYS A 351 -29.03 3.44 9.19
C LYS A 351 -27.75 3.30 10.02
N PRO A 352 -27.06 4.41 10.32
CA PRO A 352 -25.87 4.35 11.17
C PRO A 352 -26.26 4.00 12.60
N THR A 353 -25.49 3.12 13.24
CA THR A 353 -25.51 2.92 14.69
C THR A 353 -24.86 4.10 15.40
N TYR A 354 -23.78 4.60 14.79
CA TYR A 354 -23.05 5.77 15.27
C TYR A 354 -22.96 6.79 14.14
N ALA A 355 -23.31 8.03 14.46
CA ALA A 355 -23.17 9.18 13.58
C ALA A 355 -23.05 10.45 14.43
N ASN A 356 -22.28 11.42 13.96
CA ASN A 356 -22.22 12.73 14.60
C ASN A 356 -23.50 13.52 14.34
N ASP A 357 -23.75 14.53 15.18
CA ASP A 357 -24.80 15.51 14.91
C ASP A 357 -24.48 16.23 13.58
N PRO A 358 -25.41 16.27 12.61
CA PRO A 358 -25.16 16.84 11.29
C PRO A 358 -24.87 18.35 11.29
N GLN A 359 -25.14 19.06 12.39
CA GLN A 359 -24.85 20.50 12.56
C GLN A 359 -23.57 20.75 13.36
N THR A 360 -22.95 19.71 13.92
CA THR A 360 -21.77 19.83 14.77
C THR A 360 -20.55 19.22 14.09
N HIS A 361 -19.51 20.02 13.93
CA HIS A 361 -18.25 19.57 13.34
C HIS A 361 -17.40 18.77 14.31
N VAL A 362 -16.58 17.86 13.76
CA VAL A 362 -15.67 17.00 14.56
C VAL A 362 -14.76 17.81 15.48
N SER A 363 -14.26 18.96 14.99
CA SER A 363 -13.41 19.86 15.79
C SER A 363 -14.06 20.33 17.09
N TYR A 364 -15.39 20.52 17.12
CA TYR A 364 -16.11 20.91 18.33
C TYR A 364 -16.00 19.83 19.41
N TYR A 365 -16.24 18.56 19.05
CA TYR A 365 -16.12 17.43 19.97
C TYR A 365 -14.69 17.33 20.52
N TYR A 366 -13.69 17.54 19.67
CA TYR A 366 -12.29 17.54 20.08
C TYR A 366 -11.97 18.66 21.10
N HIS A 367 -12.44 19.89 20.85
CA HIS A 367 -12.25 21.00 21.79
C HIS A 367 -12.97 20.80 23.12
N GLN A 368 -14.19 20.28 23.11
CA GLN A 368 -14.91 19.94 24.35
C GLN A 368 -14.18 18.86 25.13
N TYR A 369 -13.69 17.82 24.45
CA TYR A 369 -12.89 16.76 25.06
C TYR A 369 -11.59 17.30 25.66
N LYS A 370 -10.79 18.03 24.89
CA LYS A 370 -9.51 18.61 25.36
C LYS A 370 -9.72 19.58 26.53
N LYS A 371 -10.81 20.36 26.53
CA LYS A 371 -11.18 21.24 27.65
C LYS A 371 -11.55 20.45 28.91
N LYS A 372 -12.27 19.34 28.76
CA LYS A 372 -12.76 18.51 29.87
C LYS A 372 -11.68 17.58 30.45
N TYR A 373 -10.65 17.23 29.67
CA TYR A 373 -9.63 16.22 30.05
C TYR A 373 -8.19 16.71 29.85
N ARG A 374 -7.92 17.99 30.19
CA ARG A 374 -6.62 18.68 30.01
C ARG A 374 -5.38 17.90 30.50
N ASP A 375 -5.53 16.95 31.42
CA ASP A 375 -4.41 16.24 32.07
C ASP A 375 -4.16 14.82 31.52
N ILE A 376 -4.78 14.43 30.40
CA ILE A 376 -4.64 13.09 29.82
C ILE A 376 -4.10 13.18 28.39
N GLU A 377 -2.87 13.68 28.25
CA GLU A 377 -2.12 13.60 26.98
C GLU A 377 -1.43 12.24 26.78
N THR A 378 -1.66 11.25 27.64
CA THR A 378 -0.89 9.99 27.65
C THR A 378 -1.64 8.71 27.29
N MET A 379 -2.89 8.74 26.83
CA MET A 379 -3.57 7.50 26.43
C MET A 379 -4.40 7.63 25.16
N ALA A 380 -3.77 7.33 24.02
CA ALA A 380 -4.28 6.47 22.94
C ALA A 380 -3.37 6.61 21.71
N TYR A 381 -2.28 5.83 21.68
CA TYR A 381 -1.54 5.49 20.47
C TYR A 381 -1.85 4.05 20.06
#